data_AF-A0A447TK98-F1
#
_entry.id   AF-A0A447TK98-F1
#
_cell.length_a   1.000
_cell.length_b   1.000
_cell.length_c   1.000
_cell.angle_alpha   90.00
_cell.angle_beta   90.00
_cell.angle_gamma   90.00
#
_symmetry.space_group_name_H-M   'P 1'
#
loop_
_entity.id
_entity.type
_entity.pdbx_description
1 polymer ?
#
loop_
_entity_poly.entity_id
_entity_poly.type
_entity_poly.pdbx_seq_one_letter_code
_entity_poly.pdbx_strand_id
1 'polypeptide(L)'
;MEPTIWRPGETSWHGYASYLLQRAASYGLPLKIDPANIQGIPSSDYPLPAKRPANSRLSCDKLKSAFGIELPEWRSGVDQVLAQLLPTYDSGAPARE
;
A
#
# COMPACT_ATOMS: atom_id res chain seq x y z
N MET A 1 24.85 13.78 -2.63
CA MET A 1 23.47 13.28 -2.86
C MET A 1 23.34 12.09 -1.94
N GLU A 2 22.85 12.32 -0.72
CA GLU A 2 22.87 11.30 0.33
C GLU A 2 21.87 10.19 0.00
N PRO A 3 22.24 8.92 0.12
CA PRO A 3 21.32 7.81 -0.10
C PRO A 3 20.25 7.87 0.99
N THR A 4 19.01 8.12 0.59
CA THR A 4 17.86 7.99 1.48
C THR A 4 17.82 6.55 1.98
N ILE A 5 18.24 6.35 3.23
CA ILE A 5 18.12 5.08 3.93
C ILE A 5 16.62 4.80 4.05
N TRP A 6 16.11 3.98 3.13
CA TRP A 6 14.77 3.42 3.20
C TRP A 6 14.67 2.63 4.49
N ARG A 7 13.77 3.05 5.38
CA ARG A 7 13.48 2.26 6.59
C ARG A 7 12.45 1.20 6.21
N PRO A 8 12.62 -0.06 6.61
CA PRO A 8 11.57 -1.06 6.47
C PRO A 8 10.29 -0.55 7.16
N GLY A 9 9.13 -0.67 6.48
CA GLY A 9 7.83 -0.25 7.00
C GLY A 9 7.26 1.07 6.47
N GLU A 10 7.93 1.79 5.57
CA GLU A 10 7.34 2.93 4.87
C GLU A 10 7.02 2.62 3.41
N THR A 11 6.28 3.52 2.74
CA THR A 11 6.18 3.57 1.28
C THR A 11 5.60 4.90 0.83
N SER A 12 5.66 5.17 -0.48
CA SER A 12 4.89 6.26 -1.12
C SER A 12 3.54 5.73 -1.60
N TRP A 13 2.60 6.63 -1.94
CA TRP A 13 1.34 6.23 -2.58
C TRP A 13 1.55 5.45 -3.88
N HIS A 14 2.56 5.85 -4.66
CA HIS A 14 2.98 5.13 -5.86
C HIS A 14 3.48 3.72 -5.53
N GLY A 15 4.39 3.58 -4.58
CA GLY A 15 4.94 2.29 -4.18
C GLY A 15 3.87 1.34 -3.61
N TYR A 16 2.93 1.86 -2.83
CA TYR A 16 1.78 1.11 -2.33
C TYR A 16 0.90 0.58 -3.48
N ALA A 17 0.51 1.46 -4.42
CA ALA A 17 -0.34 1.10 -5.55
C ALA A 17 0.33 0.10 -6.49
N SER A 18 1.63 0.29 -6.78
CA SER A 18 2.42 -0.64 -7.59
C SER A 18 2.50 -2.03 -6.95
N TYR A 19 2.81 -2.12 -5.65
CA TYR A 19 2.83 -3.41 -4.98
C TYR A 19 1.46 -4.09 -5.01
N LEU A 20 0.40 -3.36 -4.63
CA LEU A 20 -0.96 -3.90 -4.59
C LEU A 20 -1.40 -4.45 -5.95
N LEU A 21 -1.21 -3.69 -7.04
CA LEU A 21 -1.62 -4.14 -8.36
C LEU A 21 -0.72 -5.26 -8.90
N GLN A 22 0.59 -5.27 -8.61
CA GLN A 22 1.46 -6.41 -8.96
C GLN A 22 1.00 -7.70 -8.25
N ARG A 23 0.66 -7.60 -6.96
CA ARG A 23 0.14 -8.75 -6.20
C ARG A 23 -1.21 -9.21 -6.72
N ALA A 24 -2.14 -8.29 -6.97
CA ALA A 24 -3.42 -8.60 -7.57
C ALA A 24 -3.28 -9.30 -8.93
N ALA A 25 -2.37 -8.82 -9.80
CA ALA A 25 -2.07 -9.44 -11.08
C ALA A 25 -1.48 -10.86 -10.91
N SER A 26 -0.63 -11.08 -9.89
CA SER A 26 -0.08 -12.42 -9.61
C SER A 26 -1.14 -13.44 -9.18
N TYR A 27 -2.30 -12.97 -8.72
CA TYR A 27 -3.48 -13.80 -8.44
C TYR A 27 -4.41 -13.96 -9.65
N GLY A 28 -4.03 -13.44 -10.83
CA GLY A 28 -4.84 -13.53 -12.05
C GLY A 28 -6.08 -12.63 -12.05
N LEU A 29 -6.15 -11.65 -11.14
CA LEU A 29 -7.26 -10.69 -11.14
C LEU A 29 -7.24 -9.86 -12.43
N PRO A 30 -8.38 -9.67 -13.09
CA PRO A 30 -8.45 -8.82 -14.27
C PRO A 30 -8.31 -7.36 -13.84
N LEU A 31 -7.20 -6.74 -14.23
CA LEU A 31 -6.91 -5.35 -13.95
C LEU A 31 -7.18 -4.49 -15.19
N LYS A 32 -7.72 -3.29 -14.98
CA LYS A 32 -7.90 -2.30 -16.06
C LYS A 32 -6.59 -1.68 -16.53
N ILE A 33 -5.52 -1.87 -15.77
CA ILE A 33 -4.19 -1.31 -16.04
C ILE A 33 -3.14 -2.36 -15.73
N ASP A 34 -2.10 -2.41 -16.56
CA ASP A 34 -0.88 -3.16 -16.26
C ASP A 34 -0.14 -2.46 -15.10
N PRO A 35 0.24 -3.16 -14.02
CA PRO A 35 1.03 -2.58 -12.94
C PRO A 35 2.34 -1.89 -13.39
N ALA A 36 2.92 -2.29 -14.53
CA ALA A 36 4.10 -1.66 -15.13
C ALA A 36 3.82 -0.23 -15.63
N ASN A 37 2.55 0.11 -15.89
CA ASN A 37 2.15 1.42 -16.41
C ASN A 37 1.80 2.44 -15.32
N ILE A 38 1.96 2.11 -14.04
CA ILE A 38 1.68 3.05 -12.95
C ILE A 38 2.80 4.09 -12.84
N GLN A 39 2.47 5.33 -13.22
CA GLN A 39 3.38 6.47 -13.11
C GLN A 39 3.15 7.21 -11.80
N GLY A 40 4.24 7.53 -11.10
CA GLY A 40 4.22 8.42 -9.95
C GLY A 40 4.14 9.88 -10.40
N ILE A 41 3.44 10.70 -9.62
CA ILE A 41 3.42 12.16 -9.79
C ILE A 41 3.83 12.84 -8.49
N PRO A 42 4.44 14.03 -8.54
CA PRO A 42 4.62 14.84 -7.34
C PRO A 42 3.26 15.34 -6.84
N SER A 43 3.14 15.56 -5.52
CA SER A 43 1.88 16.03 -4.93
C SER A 43 1.43 17.41 -5.45
N SER A 44 2.34 18.20 -6.04
CA SER A 44 2.03 19.47 -6.70
C SER A 44 1.12 19.31 -7.92
N ASP A 45 1.22 18.18 -8.61
CA ASP A 45 0.49 17.93 -9.86
C ASP A 45 -0.96 17.47 -9.59
N TYR A 46 -1.31 17.26 -8.31
CA TYR A 46 -2.65 16.95 -7.86
C TYR A 46 -3.01 17.74 -6.59
N PRO A 47 -3.29 19.06 -6.72
CA PRO A 47 -3.54 19.92 -5.57
C PRO A 47 -4.90 19.59 -4.93
N LEU A 48 -4.89 19.40 -3.61
CA LEU A 48 -6.08 19.16 -2.80
C LEU A 48 -6.36 20.37 -1.89
N PRO A 49 -7.63 20.64 -1.52
CA PRO A 49 -7.97 21.77 -0.63
C PRO A 49 -7.23 21.73 0.72
N ALA A 50 -7.04 20.53 1.26
CA ALA A 50 -6.26 20.31 2.48
C ALA A 50 -4.83 19.92 2.14
N LYS A 51 -3.84 20.66 2.67
CA LYS A 51 -2.43 20.34 2.51
C LYS A 51 -2.11 18.99 3.18
N ARG A 52 -1.47 18.10 2.43
CA ARG A 52 -0.99 16.80 2.93
C ARG A 52 0.46 16.95 3.40
N PRO A 53 0.83 16.36 4.55
CA PRO A 53 2.24 16.31 4.96
C PRO A 53 3.07 15.53 3.94
N ALA A 54 4.27 16.03 3.63
CA ALA A 54 5.23 15.33 2.78
C ALA A 54 5.87 14.12 3.50
N ASN A 55 5.84 14.10 4.83
CA ASN A 55 6.36 13.02 5.65
C ASN A 55 5.31 12.59 6.67
N SER A 56 4.80 11.38 6.50
CA SER A 56 3.82 10.74 7.39
C SER A 56 4.40 9.55 8.15
N ARG A 57 5.73 9.41 8.20
CA ARG A 57 6.40 8.32 8.90
C ARG A 57 6.24 8.50 10.40
N LEU A 58 5.95 7.41 11.11
CA LEU A 58 5.83 7.37 12.55
C LEU A 58 6.84 6.38 13.12
N SER A 59 7.49 6.72 14.23
CA SER A 59 8.23 5.74 15.04
C SER A 59 7.24 4.99 15.93
N CYS A 60 7.38 3.67 15.97
CA CYS A 60 6.62 2.79 16.85
C CYS A 60 7.47 2.27 18.02
N ASP A 61 8.62 2.88 18.29
CA ASP A 61 9.56 2.44 19.33
C ASP A 61 8.91 2.45 20.72
N LYS A 62 8.08 3.46 21.01
CA LYS A 62 7.34 3.56 22.27
C LYS A 62 6.31 2.45 22.43
N LEU A 63 5.65 2.05 21.34
CA LEU A 63 4.68 0.96 21.34
C LEU A 63 5.39 -0.37 21.65
N LYS A 64 6.54 -0.60 21.00
CA LYS A 64 7.40 -1.76 21.25
C LYS A 64 7.94 -1.78 22.68
N SER A 65 8.48 -0.67 23.17
CA SER A 65 9.10 -0.64 24.50
C SER A 65 8.08 -0.75 25.63
N ALA A 66 6.90 -0.15 25.49
CA ALA A 66 5.89 -0.11 26.54
C ALA A 66 5.01 -1.38 26.58
N PHE A 67 4.76 -2.00 25.42
CA PHE A 67 3.80 -3.10 25.31
C PHE A 67 4.36 -4.37 24.68
N GLY A 68 5.62 -4.37 24.23
CA GLY A 68 6.21 -5.49 23.48
C GLY A 68 5.59 -5.72 22.10
N ILE A 69 4.80 -4.76 21.60
CA ILE A 69 4.10 -4.88 20.31
C ILE A 69 5.02 -4.42 19.19
N GLU A 70 5.29 -5.32 18.25
CA GLU A 70 5.96 -5.01 16.99
C GLU A 70 4.92 -4.97 15.87
N LEU A 71 4.94 -3.90 15.06
CA LEU A 71 4.08 -3.82 13.89
C LEU A 71 4.69 -4.63 12.74
N PRO A 72 3.89 -5.44 12.04
CA PRO A 72 4.37 -6.18 10.89
C PRO A 72 4.72 -5.24 9.72
N GLU A 73 5.45 -5.77 8.75
CA GLU A 73 5.76 -5.05 7.52
C GLU A 73 4.48 -4.77 6.72
N TRP A 74 4.32 -3.57 6.16
CA TRP A 74 3.05 -3.13 5.58
C TRP A 74 2.52 -4.03 4.45
N ARG A 75 3.41 -4.67 3.67
CA ARG A 75 3.04 -5.57 2.57
C ARG A 75 2.28 -6.79 3.06
N SER A 76 2.59 -7.29 4.25
CA SER A 76 1.85 -8.44 4.80
C SER A 76 0.38 -8.10 5.05
N GLY A 77 0.09 -6.86 5.49
CA GLY A 77 -1.28 -6.39 5.65
C GLY A 77 -2.01 -6.31 4.30
N VAL A 78 -1.35 -5.82 3.26
CA VAL A 78 -1.90 -5.78 1.89
C VAL A 78 -2.20 -7.19 1.38
N ASP A 79 -1.26 -8.12 1.54
CA ASP A 79 -1.42 -9.50 1.11
C ASP A 79 -2.58 -10.20 1.83
N GLN A 80 -2.74 -9.96 3.13
CA GLN A 80 -3.86 -10.49 3.91
C GLN A 80 -5.21 -9.98 3.40
N VAL A 81 -5.32 -8.68 3.12
CA VAL A 81 -6.57 -8.10 2.60
C VAL A 81 -6.86 -8.62 1.19
N LEU A 82 -5.86 -8.71 0.31
CA LEU A 82 -6.04 -9.30 -1.01
C LEU A 82 -6.54 -10.74 -0.91
N ALA A 83 -5.93 -11.57 -0.05
CA ALA A 83 -6.38 -12.94 0.17
C ALA A 83 -7.84 -13.05 0.63
N GLN A 84 -8.35 -12.07 1.39
CA GLN A 84 -9.75 -12.01 1.81
C GLN A 84 -10.70 -11.57 0.69
N LEU A 85 -10.21 -10.77 -0.26
CA LEU A 85 -10.99 -10.27 -1.40
C LEU A 85 -11.03 -11.24 -2.59
N LEU A 86 -10.06 -12.15 -2.73
CA LEU A 86 -10.03 -13.09 -3.86
C LEU A 86 -11.26 -14.03 -3.92
N PRO A 87 -11.74 -14.63 -2.81
CA PRO A 87 -12.90 -15.52 -2.84
C PRO A 87 -14.19 -14.84 -3.32
N THR A 88 -14.34 -13.53 -3.08
CA THR A 88 -15.51 -12.77 -3.52
C THR A 88 -15.45 -12.42 -5.00
N TYR A 89 -14.25 -12.41 -5.59
CA TYR A 89 -14.04 -12.13 -7.01
C TYR A 89 -14.32 -13.34 -7.90
N ASP A 90 -13.92 -14.54 -7.46
CA ASP A 90 -14.02 -15.79 -8.22
C ASP A 90 -15.47 -16.31 -8.38
N SER A 91 -16.38 -15.83 -7.53
CA SER A 91 -17.76 -16.31 -7.49
C SER A 91 -18.73 -15.58 -8.43
N GLY A 92 -18.31 -14.53 -9.14
CA GLY A 92 -19.21 -13.69 -9.95
C GLY A 92 -20.42 -13.14 -9.18
N ALA A 93 -20.40 -13.25 -7.85
CA ALA A 93 -21.49 -12.87 -6.98
C ALA A 93 -21.42 -11.35 -6.77
N PRO A 94 -22.51 -10.61 -7.00
CA PRO A 94 -22.52 -9.18 -6.73
C PRO A 94 -22.17 -8.93 -5.26
N ALA A 95 -21.37 -7.88 -5.03
CA ALA A 95 -21.01 -7.42 -3.69
C ALA A 95 -22.29 -7.30 -2.84
N ARG A 96 -22.31 -7.97 -1.69
CA ARG A 96 -23.42 -7.87 -0.74
C ARG A 96 -23.50 -6.43 -0.22
N GLU A 97 -24.69 -5.85 -0.30
CA GLU A 97 -25.07 -4.54 0.28
C GLU A 97 -24.89 -4.49 1.80
#